data_AF-A0A4V5LXH7-F1
#
_entry.id   AF-A0A4V5LXH7-F1
#
_cell.length_a   1.000
_cell.length_b   1.000
_cell.length_c   1.000
_cell.angle_alpha   90.00
_cell.angle_beta   90.00
_cell.angle_gamma   90.00
#
_symmetry.space_group_name_H-M   'P 1'
#
loop_
_entity.id
_entity.type
_entity.pdbx_description
1 polymer ?
#
loop_
_entity_poly.entity_id
_entity_poly.type
_entity_poly.pdbx_seq_one_letter_code
_entity_poly.pdbx_strand_id
1 'polypeptide(L)'
;MELINFVKGEAELESELDKVFFMLKNMSTLKKLPRILNSGVFQRFFQLASYAKLTKEERYMYDISLKRKWDAEAVRQAQEEDRQALLAKQQALEAQRQALEEKQRALEEAHVLNLTQAKKEALAEGLAEGERKRAIESARKMKNDGLPIEQIIRFTELSAEELRRTLRSKVEKL
;
A
#
# COMPACT_ATOMS: atom_id res chain seq x y z
N MET A 1 -12.85 -39.56 -60.31
CA MET A 1 -11.61 -40.35 -60.51
C MET A 1 -11.22 -40.93 -59.16
N GLU A 2 -10.93 -42.22 -59.10
CA GLU A 2 -10.42 -42.90 -57.91
C GLU A 2 -8.88 -42.95 -57.95
N LEU A 3 -8.24 -42.93 -56.78
CA LEU A 3 -6.78 -42.86 -56.61
C LEU A 3 -6.04 -44.03 -57.29
N ILE A 4 -6.69 -45.18 -57.39
CA ILE A 4 -6.18 -46.42 -58.01
C ILE A 4 -6.06 -46.28 -59.53
N ASN A 5 -6.92 -45.48 -60.17
CA ASN A 5 -6.98 -45.34 -61.63
C ASN A 5 -6.25 -44.08 -62.14
N PHE A 6 -5.48 -43.41 -61.29
CA PHE A 6 -4.74 -42.20 -61.66
C PHE A 6 -3.41 -42.55 -62.35
N VAL A 7 -3.28 -42.28 -63.66
CA VAL A 7 -2.09 -42.63 -64.48
C VAL A 7 -1.39 -41.40 -65.07
N LYS A 8 -1.90 -40.20 -64.82
CA LYS A 8 -1.40 -38.95 -65.42
C LYS A 8 0.02 -38.61 -64.97
N GLY A 9 0.85 -38.15 -65.92
CA GLY A 9 2.22 -37.67 -65.69
C GLY A 9 2.29 -36.18 -65.31
N GLU A 10 3.49 -35.70 -64.95
CA GLU A 10 3.70 -34.30 -64.52
C GLU A 10 3.21 -33.25 -65.54
N ALA A 11 3.34 -33.53 -66.83
CA ALA A 11 2.92 -32.63 -67.92
C ALA A 11 1.39 -32.61 -68.15
N GLU A 12 0.65 -33.55 -67.56
CA GLU A 12 -0.80 -33.75 -67.77
C GLU A 12 -1.64 -33.30 -66.55
N LEU A 13 -1.01 -32.58 -65.60
CA LEU A 13 -1.63 -32.11 -64.36
C LEU A 13 -2.35 -30.77 -64.57
N GLU A 14 -3.55 -30.83 -65.14
CA GLU A 14 -4.37 -29.64 -65.41
C GLU A 14 -5.12 -29.13 -64.18
N SER A 15 -5.74 -30.03 -63.38
CA SER A 15 -6.56 -29.63 -62.23
C SER A 15 -5.83 -29.70 -60.87
N GLU A 16 -6.30 -28.94 -59.88
CA GLU A 16 -5.80 -29.03 -58.50
C GLU A 16 -5.99 -30.43 -57.89
N LEU A 17 -7.07 -31.12 -58.29
CA LEU A 17 -7.37 -32.48 -57.86
C LEU A 17 -6.41 -33.51 -58.49
N ASP A 18 -5.99 -33.31 -59.73
CA ASP A 18 -4.93 -34.13 -60.36
C ASP A 18 -3.59 -33.93 -59.65
N LYS A 19 -3.29 -32.70 -59.23
CA LYS A 19 -2.09 -32.36 -58.45
C LYS A 19 -2.08 -33.03 -57.08
N VAL A 20 -3.24 -33.06 -56.39
CA VAL A 20 -3.42 -33.81 -55.13
C VAL A 20 -3.19 -35.30 -55.35
N PHE A 21 -3.81 -35.91 -56.36
CA PHE A 21 -3.66 -37.34 -56.62
C PHE A 21 -2.24 -37.73 -57.04
N PHE A 22 -1.59 -36.91 -57.87
CA PHE A 22 -0.20 -37.11 -58.25
C PHE A 22 0.74 -37.03 -57.04
N MET A 23 0.52 -36.05 -56.16
CA MET A 23 1.27 -35.94 -54.91
C MET A 23 1.09 -37.19 -54.05
N LEU A 24 -0.15 -37.58 -53.76
CA LEU A 24 -0.48 -38.74 -52.92
C LEU A 24 0.10 -40.06 -53.47
N LYS A 25 0.03 -40.27 -54.79
CA LYS A 25 0.58 -41.46 -55.46
C LYS A 25 2.11 -41.53 -55.39
N ASN A 26 2.78 -40.38 -55.44
CA ASN A 26 4.25 -40.30 -55.47
C ASN A 26 4.86 -39.84 -54.13
N MET A 27 4.12 -39.87 -53.02
CA MET A 27 4.56 -39.40 -51.70
C MET A 27 5.87 -40.04 -51.21
N SER A 28 6.09 -41.32 -51.51
CA SER A 28 7.28 -42.07 -51.06
C SER A 28 8.52 -41.76 -51.89
N THR A 29 8.34 -41.32 -53.14
CA THR A 29 9.42 -41.11 -54.11
C THR A 29 9.80 -39.63 -54.26
N LEU A 30 8.89 -38.70 -53.91
CA LEU A 30 9.10 -37.27 -53.98
C LEU A 30 10.03 -36.76 -52.85
N LYS A 31 11.33 -36.64 -53.17
CA LYS A 31 12.35 -36.06 -52.25
C LYS A 31 12.33 -34.53 -52.19
N LYS A 32 11.78 -33.87 -53.20
CA LYS A 32 11.66 -32.40 -53.30
C LYS A 32 10.32 -32.06 -53.96
N LEU A 33 9.73 -30.94 -53.58
CA LEU A 33 8.46 -30.48 -54.14
C LEU A 33 8.66 -30.03 -55.61
N PRO A 34 8.03 -30.70 -56.60
CA PRO A 34 8.07 -30.28 -58.00
C PRO A 34 7.46 -28.88 -58.18
N ARG A 35 7.96 -28.08 -59.13
CA ARG A 35 7.49 -26.69 -59.38
C ARG A 35 5.99 -26.59 -59.64
N ILE A 36 5.38 -27.64 -60.19
CA ILE A 36 3.95 -27.72 -60.54
C ILE A 36 3.05 -27.77 -59.29
N LEU A 37 3.61 -28.20 -58.16
CA LEU A 37 2.93 -28.33 -56.85
C LEU A 37 3.27 -27.17 -55.90
N ASN A 38 3.86 -26.09 -56.39
CA ASN A 38 4.28 -24.94 -55.58
C ASN A 38 3.13 -23.94 -55.31
N SER A 39 1.97 -24.44 -54.88
CA SER A 39 0.87 -23.59 -54.39
C SER A 39 0.94 -23.45 -52.87
N GLY A 40 0.43 -22.35 -52.32
CA GLY A 40 0.48 -22.08 -50.88
C GLY A 40 -0.20 -23.14 -50.01
N VAL A 41 -1.19 -23.87 -50.55
CA VAL A 41 -1.89 -24.97 -49.86
C VAL A 41 -0.98 -26.20 -49.76
N PHE A 42 -0.27 -26.54 -50.83
CA PHE A 42 0.62 -27.70 -50.88
C PHE A 42 1.90 -27.48 -50.07
N GLN A 43 2.40 -26.25 -49.97
CA GLN A 43 3.51 -25.94 -49.07
C GLN A 43 3.15 -26.18 -47.60
N ARG A 44 1.96 -25.75 -47.17
CA ARG A 44 1.47 -26.01 -45.80
C ARG A 44 1.28 -27.50 -45.54
N PHE A 45 0.73 -28.23 -46.52
CA PHE A 45 0.60 -29.68 -46.43
C PHE A 45 1.96 -30.39 -46.33
N PHE A 46 2.94 -29.99 -47.14
CA PHE A 46 4.29 -30.56 -47.10
C PHE A 46 5.01 -30.23 -45.79
N GLN A 47 4.87 -29.01 -45.26
CA GLN A 47 5.38 -28.66 -43.92
C GLN A 47 4.73 -29.49 -42.82
N LEU A 48 3.41 -29.71 -42.90
CA LEU A 48 2.67 -30.54 -41.95
C LEU A 48 3.05 -32.03 -42.05
N ALA A 49 3.27 -32.54 -43.26
CA ALA A 49 3.78 -33.88 -43.51
C ALA A 49 5.25 -34.04 -43.07
N SER A 50 6.07 -33.00 -43.20
CA SER A 50 7.43 -32.94 -42.67
C SER A 50 7.42 -32.98 -41.14
N TYR A 51 6.44 -32.30 -40.52
CA TYR A 51 6.20 -32.35 -39.08
C TYR A 51 5.71 -33.73 -38.61
N ALA A 52 4.86 -34.41 -39.39
CA ALA A 52 4.46 -35.79 -39.12
C ALA A 52 5.63 -36.80 -39.29
N LYS A 53 6.70 -36.40 -39.98
CA LYS A 53 7.94 -37.17 -40.15
C LYS A 53 8.93 -37.01 -38.98
N LEU A 54 8.59 -36.22 -37.96
CA LEU A 54 9.42 -36.07 -36.75
C LEU A 54 9.68 -37.45 -36.13
N THR A 55 10.96 -37.76 -35.91
CA THR A 55 11.34 -39.02 -35.26
C THR A 55 10.92 -38.99 -33.78
N LYS A 56 10.95 -40.14 -33.11
CA LYS A 56 10.63 -40.19 -31.67
C LYS A 56 11.56 -39.27 -30.87
N GLU A 57 12.79 -39.12 -31.33
CA GLU A 57 13.86 -38.32 -30.74
C GLU A 57 13.56 -36.82 -30.85
N GLU A 58 13.05 -36.34 -31.98
CA GLU A 58 12.73 -34.91 -32.14
C GLU A 58 11.51 -34.48 -31.31
N ARG A 59 10.49 -35.36 -31.20
CA ARG A 59 9.37 -35.16 -30.26
C ARG A 59 9.84 -35.14 -28.81
N TYR A 60 10.72 -36.07 -28.44
CA TYR A 60 11.32 -36.12 -27.12
C TYR A 60 12.13 -34.86 -26.78
N MET A 61 12.93 -34.35 -27.72
CA MET A 61 13.68 -33.11 -27.56
C MET A 61 12.76 -31.89 -27.40
N TYR A 62 11.64 -31.86 -28.12
CA TYR A 62 10.62 -30.82 -27.96
C TYR A 62 9.99 -30.86 -26.56
N ASP A 63 9.58 -32.04 -26.09
CA ASP A 63 8.99 -32.22 -24.75
C ASP A 63 9.96 -31.82 -23.64
N ILE A 64 11.25 -32.17 -23.77
CA ILE A 64 12.29 -31.69 -22.84
C ILE A 64 12.37 -30.17 -22.86
N SER A 65 12.35 -29.55 -24.04
CA SER A 65 12.44 -28.09 -24.16
C SER A 65 11.25 -27.39 -23.52
N LEU A 66 10.04 -27.96 -23.67
CA LEU A 66 8.83 -27.44 -23.07
C LEU A 66 8.84 -27.59 -21.55
N LYS A 67 9.26 -28.77 -21.06
CA LYS A 67 9.44 -29.02 -19.63
C LYS A 67 10.42 -28.02 -19.02
N ARG A 68 11.58 -27.79 -19.64
CA ARG A 68 12.56 -26.80 -19.17
C ARG A 68 12.00 -25.39 -19.09
N LYS A 69 11.15 -25.00 -20.05
CA LYS A 69 10.49 -23.68 -20.04
C LYS A 69 9.49 -23.58 -18.89
N TRP A 70 8.70 -24.61 -18.66
CA TRP A 70 7.74 -24.65 -17.55
C TRP A 70 8.42 -24.70 -16.18
N ASP A 71 9.49 -25.49 -16.04
CA ASP A 71 10.30 -25.52 -14.81
C ASP A 71 10.89 -24.13 -14.52
N ALA A 72 11.41 -23.45 -15.55
CA ALA A 72 11.96 -22.10 -15.41
C ALA A 72 10.87 -21.04 -15.09
N GLU A 73 9.68 -21.18 -15.67
CA GLU A 73 8.55 -20.28 -15.39
C GLU A 73 8.03 -20.49 -13.97
N ALA A 74 7.90 -21.73 -13.51
CA ALA A 74 7.47 -22.05 -12.15
C ALA A 74 8.42 -21.45 -11.10
N VAL A 75 9.74 -21.52 -11.34
CA VAL A 75 10.74 -20.87 -10.47
C VAL A 75 10.60 -19.35 -10.49
N ARG A 76 10.42 -18.74 -11.67
CA ARG A 76 10.22 -17.28 -11.79
C ARG A 76 8.95 -16.83 -11.07
N GLN A 77 7.85 -17.56 -11.24
CA GLN A 77 6.58 -17.25 -10.61
C GLN A 77 6.70 -17.32 -9.08
N ALA A 78 7.32 -18.37 -8.54
CA ALA A 78 7.56 -18.47 -7.10
C ALA A 78 8.40 -17.30 -6.57
N GLN A 79 9.45 -16.89 -7.29
CA GLN A 79 10.27 -15.74 -6.92
C GLN A 79 9.50 -14.41 -6.96
N GLU A 80 8.61 -14.23 -7.92
CA GLU A 80 7.79 -13.03 -8.03
C GLU A 80 6.71 -13.00 -6.95
N GLU A 81 6.08 -14.15 -6.64
CA GLU A 81 5.15 -14.28 -5.51
C GLU A 81 5.83 -13.95 -4.18
N ASP A 82 7.02 -14.49 -3.93
CA ASP A 82 7.83 -14.17 -2.74
C ASP A 82 8.18 -12.68 -2.68
N ARG A 83 8.55 -12.08 -3.82
CA ARG A 83 8.84 -10.65 -3.91
C ARG A 83 7.61 -9.81 -3.60
N GLN A 84 6.45 -10.15 -4.15
CA GLN A 84 5.19 -9.44 -3.88
C GLN A 84 4.78 -9.58 -2.42
N ALA A 85 4.92 -10.78 -1.84
CA ALA A 85 4.66 -10.99 -0.41
C ALA A 85 5.58 -10.13 0.46
N LEU A 86 6.86 -10.02 0.10
CA LEU A 86 7.81 -9.16 0.82
C LEU A 86 7.44 -7.68 0.70
N LEU A 87 7.09 -7.20 -0.50
CA LEU A 87 6.66 -5.82 -0.73
C LEU A 87 5.37 -5.50 0.04
N ALA A 88 4.38 -6.38 0.01
CA ALA A 88 3.15 -6.22 0.77
C ALA A 88 3.42 -6.15 2.28
N LYS A 89 4.35 -6.98 2.78
CA LYS A 89 4.77 -6.95 4.18
C LYS A 89 5.49 -5.65 4.55
N GLN A 90 6.34 -5.12 3.66
CA GLN A 90 7.00 -3.83 3.86
C GLN A 90 5.98 -2.69 3.91
N GLN A 91 5.06 -2.63 2.95
CA GLN A 91 4.00 -1.62 2.92
C GLN A 91 3.11 -1.67 4.18
N ALA A 92 2.74 -2.88 4.62
CA ALA A 92 1.97 -3.05 5.86
C ALA A 92 2.73 -2.55 7.09
N LEU A 93 4.04 -2.81 7.17
CA LEU A 93 4.89 -2.34 8.27
C LEU A 93 5.07 -0.82 8.24
N GLU A 94 5.26 -0.23 7.06
CA GLU A 94 5.34 1.22 6.89
C GLU A 94 4.04 1.92 7.29
N ALA A 95 2.89 1.40 6.86
CA ALA A 95 1.58 1.92 7.26
C ALA A 95 1.39 1.82 8.78
N GLN A 96 1.80 0.71 9.40
CA GLN A 96 1.74 0.54 10.86
C GLN A 96 2.65 1.56 11.57
N ARG A 97 3.84 1.81 11.03
CA ARG A 97 4.79 2.78 11.58
C ARG A 97 4.26 4.21 11.49
N GLN A 98 3.67 4.59 10.35
CA GLN A 98 3.04 5.89 10.17
C GLN A 98 1.89 6.09 11.15
N ALA A 99 0.99 5.11 11.28
CA ALA A 99 -0.11 5.17 12.23
C ALA A 99 0.36 5.30 13.69
N LEU A 100 1.47 4.65 14.04
CA LEU A 100 2.07 4.79 15.37
C LEU A 100 2.66 6.18 15.59
N GLU A 101 3.36 6.72 14.60
CA GLU A 101 3.96 8.06 14.65
C GLU A 101 2.89 9.15 14.77
N GLU A 102 1.80 9.05 14.00
CA GLU A 102 0.66 9.96 14.10
C GLU A 102 0.01 9.90 15.49
N LYS A 103 -0.18 8.69 16.03
CA LYS A 103 -0.71 8.51 17.38
C LYS A 103 0.21 9.11 18.45
N GLN A 104 1.53 8.97 18.29
CA GLN A 104 2.52 9.57 19.20
C GLN A 104 2.47 11.10 19.14
N ARG A 105 2.44 11.69 17.94
CA ARG A 105 2.31 13.14 17.77
C ARG A 105 1.04 13.68 18.40
N ALA A 106 -0.10 13.03 18.16
CA ALA A 106 -1.37 13.42 18.77
C ALA A 106 -1.32 13.37 20.30
N LEU A 107 -0.64 12.35 20.86
CA LEU A 107 -0.46 12.24 22.31
C LEU A 107 0.46 13.33 22.88
N GLU A 108 1.57 13.61 22.19
CA GLU A 108 2.51 14.67 22.57
C GLU A 108 1.84 16.04 22.52
N GLU A 109 1.13 16.36 21.45
CA GLU A 109 0.37 17.60 21.30
C GLU A 109 -0.67 17.76 22.41
N ALA A 110 -1.47 16.71 22.68
CA ALA A 110 -2.45 16.72 23.76
C ALA A 110 -1.77 16.92 25.13
N HIS A 111 -0.64 16.27 25.38
CA HIS A 111 0.11 16.42 26.63
C HIS A 111 0.67 17.84 26.80
N VAL A 112 1.23 18.43 25.73
CA VAL A 112 1.73 19.82 25.73
C VAL A 112 0.59 20.81 25.98
N LEU A 113 -0.56 20.64 25.32
CA LEU A 113 -1.74 21.48 25.53
C LEU A 113 -2.23 21.41 26.98
N ASN A 114 -2.37 20.20 27.53
CA ASN A 114 -2.80 20.01 28.91
C ASN A 114 -1.81 20.66 29.90
N LEU A 115 -0.50 20.47 29.71
CA LEU A 115 0.51 21.07 30.58
C LEU A 115 0.54 22.60 30.47
N THR A 116 0.41 23.14 29.27
CA THR A 116 0.42 24.60 29.05
C THR A 116 -0.81 25.26 29.67
N GLN A 117 -1.98 24.65 29.52
CA GLN A 117 -3.20 25.12 30.14
C GLN A 117 -3.12 25.04 31.67
N ALA A 118 -2.70 23.90 32.22
CA ALA A 118 -2.54 23.73 33.66
C ALA A 118 -1.54 24.74 34.26
N LYS A 119 -0.42 25.01 33.58
CA LYS A 119 0.54 26.04 34.01
C LYS A 119 -0.05 27.44 33.98
N LYS A 120 -0.84 27.76 32.94
CA LYS A 120 -1.47 29.07 32.80
C LYS A 120 -2.52 29.30 33.89
N GLU A 121 -3.35 28.30 34.17
CA GLU A 121 -4.35 28.33 35.23
C GLU A 121 -3.68 28.45 36.60
N ALA A 122 -2.68 27.61 36.90
CA ALA A 122 -1.93 27.67 38.16
C ALA A 122 -1.22 29.01 38.36
N LEU A 123 -0.66 29.61 37.30
CA LEU A 123 -0.05 30.94 37.38
C LEU A 123 -1.09 32.03 37.65
N ALA A 124 -2.23 31.99 36.95
CA ALA A 124 -3.31 32.95 37.15
C ALA A 124 -3.90 32.87 38.57
N GLU A 125 -4.14 31.65 39.07
CA GLU A 125 -4.60 31.42 40.45
C GLU A 125 -3.55 31.88 41.47
N GLY A 126 -2.27 31.59 41.25
CA GLY A 126 -1.18 32.01 42.15
C GLY A 126 -1.01 33.53 42.21
N LEU A 127 -1.15 34.23 41.08
CA LEU A 127 -1.14 35.70 41.03
C LEU A 127 -2.33 36.29 41.77
N ALA A 128 -3.54 35.79 41.50
CA ALA A 128 -4.76 36.24 42.16
C ALA A 128 -4.74 35.98 43.68
N GLU A 129 -4.27 34.81 44.12
CA GLU A 129 -4.11 34.49 45.54
C GLU A 129 -3.05 35.40 46.20
N GLY A 130 -1.96 35.69 45.51
CA GLY A 130 -0.90 36.59 45.97
C GLY A 130 -1.37 38.05 46.12
N GLU A 131 -2.12 38.57 45.15
CA GLU A 131 -2.76 39.89 45.23
C GLU A 131 -3.76 39.95 46.39
N ARG A 132 -4.58 38.92 46.54
CA ARG A 132 -5.57 38.85 47.61
C ARG A 132 -4.93 38.75 48.99
N LYS A 133 -3.84 37.99 49.15
CA LYS A 133 -3.05 37.95 50.40
C LYS A 133 -2.46 39.33 50.74
N ARG A 134 -1.92 40.05 49.74
CA ARG A 134 -1.40 41.42 49.91
C ARG A 134 -2.52 42.39 50.32
N ALA A 135 -3.68 42.32 49.69
CA ALA A 135 -4.84 43.14 50.06
C ALA A 135 -5.27 42.90 51.52
N ILE A 136 -5.32 41.64 51.95
CA ILE A 136 -5.66 41.27 53.33
C ILE A 136 -4.60 41.77 54.33
N GLU A 137 -3.31 41.68 53.99
CA GLU A 137 -2.24 42.17 54.86
C GLU A 137 -2.30 43.70 55.01
N SER A 138 -2.50 44.42 53.90
CA SER A 138 -2.69 45.88 53.90
C SER A 138 -3.91 46.28 54.72
N ALA A 139 -5.04 45.58 54.57
CA ALA A 139 -6.25 45.83 55.36
C ALA A 139 -6.00 45.65 56.87
N ARG A 140 -5.19 44.66 57.27
CA ARG A 140 -4.80 44.45 58.68
C ARG A 140 -3.96 45.61 59.21
N LYS A 141 -2.99 46.11 58.42
CA LYS A 141 -2.17 47.27 58.80
C LYS A 141 -3.03 48.52 58.95
N MET A 142 -3.88 48.82 57.97
CA MET A 142 -4.79 49.97 58.01
C MET A 142 -5.78 49.92 59.19
N LYS A 143 -6.28 48.72 59.56
CA LYS A 143 -7.11 48.55 60.76
C LYS A 143 -6.32 48.87 62.03
N ASN A 144 -5.08 48.40 62.14
CA ASN A 144 -4.23 48.66 63.31
C ASN A 144 -3.88 50.15 63.43
N ASP A 145 -3.74 50.85 62.31
CA ASP A 145 -3.49 52.30 62.25
C ASP A 145 -4.76 53.13 62.51
N GLY A 146 -5.90 52.49 62.79
CA GLY A 146 -7.14 53.16 63.19
C GLY A 146 -7.98 53.72 62.04
N LEU A 147 -7.72 53.33 60.79
CA LEU A 147 -8.53 53.81 59.66
C LEU A 147 -9.98 53.26 59.72
N PRO A 148 -10.99 54.07 59.33
CA PRO A 148 -12.38 53.61 59.23
C PRO A 148 -12.55 52.48 58.22
N ILE A 149 -13.48 51.56 58.51
CA ILE A 149 -13.76 50.39 57.67
C ILE A 149 -14.14 50.78 56.24
N GLU A 150 -14.88 51.89 56.03
CA GLU A 150 -15.23 52.34 54.67
C GLU A 150 -14.00 52.74 53.86
N GLN A 151 -12.99 53.34 54.49
CA GLN A 151 -11.73 53.69 53.81
C GLN A 151 -10.91 52.44 53.47
N ILE A 152 -10.88 51.45 54.35
CA ILE A 152 -10.17 50.18 54.12
C ILE A 152 -10.79 49.43 52.93
N ILE A 153 -12.13 49.36 52.84
CA ILE A 153 -12.84 48.79 51.69
C ILE A 153 -12.41 49.48 50.40
N ARG A 154 -12.39 50.82 50.40
CA ARG A 154 -12.05 51.62 49.21
C ARG A 154 -10.61 51.40 48.72
N PHE A 155 -9.65 51.23 49.63
CA PHE A 155 -8.22 51.11 49.26
C PHE A 155 -7.74 49.68 49.02
N THR A 156 -8.42 48.68 49.58
CA THR A 156 -8.01 47.26 49.45
C THR A 156 -8.89 46.47 48.50
N GLU A 157 -9.98 47.07 48.02
CA GLU A 157 -10.99 46.47 47.13
C GLU A 157 -11.62 45.19 47.71
N LEU A 158 -11.42 44.92 48.99
CA LEU A 158 -12.01 43.79 49.69
C LEU A 158 -13.47 44.09 50.03
N SER A 159 -14.33 43.08 49.93
CA SER A 159 -15.73 43.25 50.31
C SER A 159 -15.86 43.42 51.83
N ALA A 160 -16.95 44.08 52.27
CA ALA A 160 -17.22 44.26 53.69
C ALA A 160 -17.31 42.91 54.44
N GLU A 161 -17.82 41.86 53.79
CA GLU A 161 -17.87 40.51 54.34
C GLU A 161 -16.49 39.86 54.46
N GLU A 162 -15.63 40.04 53.46
CA GLU A 162 -14.26 39.52 53.45
C GLU A 162 -13.41 40.16 54.54
N LEU A 163 -13.52 41.48 54.70
CA LEU A 163 -12.88 42.22 55.79
C LEU A 163 -13.39 41.76 57.15
N ARG A 164 -14.71 41.60 57.33
CA ARG A 164 -15.28 41.07 58.58
C ARG A 164 -14.74 39.68 58.87
N ARG A 165 -14.69 38.78 57.87
CA ARG A 165 -14.17 37.41 58.04
C ARG A 165 -12.69 37.39 58.40
N THR A 166 -11.87 38.18 57.72
CA THR A 166 -10.40 38.19 57.87
C THR A 166 -9.89 38.97 59.09
N LEU A 167 -10.66 39.97 59.55
CA LEU A 167 -10.31 40.85 60.68
C LEU A 167 -10.98 40.47 62.00
N ARG A 168 -11.98 39.58 61.99
CA ARG A 168 -12.61 38.98 63.19
C ARG A 168 -11.82 37.79 63.73
N SER A 169 -10.98 37.14 62.91
CA SER A 169 -10.30 35.87 63.23
C SER A 169 -9.20 35.93 64.30
N LYS A 170 -9.04 37.04 65.03
CA LYS A 170 -8.08 37.17 66.15
C LYS A 170 -8.74 37.41 67.52
N VAL A 171 -10.07 37.43 67.60
CA VAL A 171 -10.80 37.64 68.88
C VAL A 171 -11.23 36.31 69.55
N GLU A 172 -11.07 35.16 68.90
CA GLU A 172 -11.49 33.84 69.44
C GLU A 172 -10.32 32.87 69.72
N LYS A 173 -9.09 33.37 69.93
CA LYS A 173 -7.95 32.55 70.39
C LYS A 173 -7.19 33.16 71.56
N LEU A 174 -7.91 33.74 72.52
CA LEU A 174 -7.42 34.04 73.86
C LEU A 174 -8.28 33.28 74.86
#